data_AF-A0A7M4AUW1-F1
#
_entry.id   AF-A0A7M4AUW1-F1
#
_cell.length_a   1.000
_cell.length_b   1.000
_cell.length_c   1.000
_cell.angle_alpha   90.00
_cell.angle_beta   90.00
_cell.angle_gamma   90.00
#
_symmetry.space_group_name_H-M   'P 1'
#
loop_
_entity.id
_entity.type
_entity.pdbx_description
1 polymer ?
#
loop_
_entity_poly.entity_id
_entity_poly.type
_entity_poly.pdbx_seq_one_letter_code
_entity_poly.pdbx_strand_id
1 'polypeptide(L)'
;MVYDGPILDNHLHLNRRGLFLEAARDFQRQGGTDLVLVHLPDFSAPPETRAGHEAAYADTLAMAQSVREKFGLGVRVVLGPHPAAFVHQFERWVNEEGD
;
A
#
# COMPACT_ATOMS: atom_id res chain seq x y z
N MET A 1 2.13 2.52 35.24
CA MET A 1 1.01 2.06 34.37
C MET A 1 1.61 1.60 33.06
N VAL A 2 1.14 0.47 32.53
CA VAL A 2 1.47 0.01 31.18
C VAL A 2 0.33 0.46 30.27
N TYR A 3 0.64 0.94 29.07
CA TYR A 3 -0.36 1.34 28.08
C TYR A 3 -1.16 0.13 27.59
N ASP A 4 -2.48 0.24 27.51
CA ASP A 4 -3.43 -0.82 27.10
C ASP A 4 -4.37 -0.39 25.96
N GLY A 5 -4.11 0.75 25.34
CA GLY A 5 -4.89 1.28 24.22
C GLY A 5 -4.51 0.71 22.84
N PRO A 6 -5.19 1.14 21.77
CA PRO A 6 -4.95 0.68 20.41
C PRO A 6 -3.57 1.10 19.90
N ILE A 7 -2.92 0.22 19.13
CA ILE A 7 -1.62 0.47 18.51
C ILE A 7 -1.83 0.59 17.00
N LEU A 8 -1.57 1.79 16.49
CA LEU A 8 -1.73 2.15 15.08
C LEU A 8 -0.37 2.26 14.39
N ASP A 9 -0.19 1.51 13.31
CA ASP A 9 0.75 1.90 12.26
C ASP A 9 0.06 2.89 11.31
N ASN A 10 0.50 4.15 11.37
CA ASN A 10 -0.14 5.23 10.64
C ASN A 10 0.25 5.29 9.15
N HIS A 11 1.23 4.49 8.70
CA HIS A 11 1.67 4.46 7.31
C HIS A 11 2.37 3.13 6.98
N LEU A 12 1.57 2.15 6.53
CA LEU A 12 2.07 0.84 6.09
C LEU A 12 1.92 0.67 4.58
N HIS A 13 2.93 0.09 3.95
CA HIS A 13 2.83 -0.46 2.60
C HIS A 13 2.92 -1.98 2.62
N LEU A 14 2.01 -2.67 1.92
CA LEU A 14 2.09 -4.10 1.67
C LEU A 14 2.62 -4.35 0.27
N ASN A 15 3.62 -5.23 0.17
CA ASN A 15 4.25 -5.59 -1.10
C ASN A 15 4.22 -7.11 -1.27
N ARG A 16 3.61 -7.59 -2.37
CA ARG A 16 3.52 -9.01 -2.72
C ARG A 16 4.89 -9.66 -2.98
N ARG A 17 5.91 -8.87 -3.32
CA ARG A 17 7.32 -9.31 -3.48
C ARG A 17 8.09 -9.38 -2.16
N GLY A 18 7.51 -8.90 -1.06
CA GLY A 18 8.09 -8.93 0.28
C GLY A 18 7.36 -9.89 1.21
N LEU A 19 7.34 -9.58 2.51
CA LEU A 19 6.61 -10.37 3.51
C LEU A 19 5.09 -10.34 3.32
N PHE A 20 4.58 -9.38 2.56
CA PHE A 20 3.16 -9.26 2.23
C PHE A 20 2.26 -9.39 3.48
N LEU A 21 1.27 -10.28 3.48
CA LEU A 21 0.36 -10.48 4.61
C LEU A 21 1.05 -10.97 5.90
N GLU A 22 2.24 -11.59 5.80
CA GLU A 22 2.98 -12.03 6.99
C GLU A 22 3.44 -10.83 7.83
N ALA A 23 3.74 -9.69 7.20
CA ALA A 23 4.07 -8.45 7.91
C ALA A 23 2.89 -7.97 8.79
N ALA A 24 1.67 -8.03 8.26
CA ALA A 24 0.47 -7.67 9.03
C ALA A 24 0.21 -8.67 10.16
N ARG A 25 0.45 -9.96 9.94
CA ARG A 25 0.34 -10.98 10.99
C ARG A 25 1.34 -10.73 12.11
N ASP A 26 2.59 -10.43 11.77
CA ASP A 26 3.63 -10.21 12.77
C ASP A 26 3.37 -8.92 13.56
N PHE A 27 2.88 -7.86 12.91
CA PHE A 27 2.39 -6.66 13.60
C PHE A 27 1.27 -6.98 14.61
N GLN A 28 0.27 -7.76 14.20
CA GLN A 28 -0.82 -8.20 15.07
C GLN A 28 -0.30 -9.02 16.27
N ARG A 29 0.64 -9.94 16.03
CA ARG A 29 1.25 -10.77 17.09
C ARG A 29 2.00 -9.95 18.14
N GLN A 30 2.55 -8.81 17.75
CA GLN A 30 3.27 -7.90 18.64
C GLN A 30 2.35 -6.87 19.33
N GLY A 31 1.04 -7.01 19.20
CA GLY A 31 0.03 -6.16 19.86
C GLY A 31 -0.55 -5.05 19.00
N GLY A 32 -0.19 -4.99 17.71
CA GLY A 32 -0.79 -4.08 16.75
C GLY A 32 -2.30 -4.28 16.59
N THR A 33 -3.06 -3.19 16.48
CA THR A 33 -4.53 -3.24 16.36
C THR A 33 -5.05 -2.65 15.06
N ASP A 34 -4.40 -1.60 14.56
CA ASP A 34 -4.86 -0.83 13.42
C ASP A 34 -3.72 -0.49 12.45
N LEU A 35 -4.07 -0.39 11.17
CA LEU A 35 -3.17 -0.04 10.07
C LEU A 35 -3.80 1.01 9.17
N VAL A 36 -2.98 1.96 8.70
CA VAL A 36 -3.29 2.75 7.50
C VAL A 36 -2.51 2.16 6.33
N LEU A 37 -3.20 1.42 5.47
CA LEU A 37 -2.62 0.85 4.26
C LEU A 37 -2.57 1.93 3.17
N VAL A 38 -1.35 2.37 2.85
CA VAL A 38 -1.10 3.35 1.78
C VAL A 38 -0.79 2.60 0.50
N HIS A 39 -1.44 3.00 -0.60
CA HIS A 39 -1.23 2.41 -1.91
C HIS A 39 0.26 2.42 -2.30
N LEU A 40 0.76 1.24 -2.66
CA LEU A 40 2.09 1.03 -3.21
C LEU A 40 1.92 0.50 -4.65
N PRO A 41 2.14 1.31 -5.70
CA PRO A 41 2.06 0.83 -7.07
C PRO A 41 3.25 -0.09 -7.38
N ASP A 42 3.16 -0.82 -8.49
CA ASP A 42 4.35 -1.45 -9.04
C ASP A 42 5.24 -0.39 -9.70
N PHE A 43 6.36 -0.04 -9.07
CA PHE A 43 7.28 0.94 -9.63
C PHE A 43 8.00 0.46 -10.89
N SER A 44 8.09 -0.85 -11.15
CA SER A 44 8.65 -1.34 -12.43
C SER A 44 7.72 -1.10 -13.63
N ALA A 45 6.43 -0.94 -13.38
CA ALA A 45 5.42 -0.70 -14.41
C ALA A 45 4.25 0.10 -13.80
N PRO A 46 4.46 1.39 -13.47
CA PRO A 46 3.42 2.19 -12.85
C PRO A 46 2.22 2.32 -13.80
N PRO A 47 0.98 2.30 -13.28
CA PRO A 47 -0.20 2.51 -14.12
C PRO A 47 -0.19 3.93 -14.71
N GLU A 48 -0.55 4.02 -15.99
CA GLU A 48 -0.62 5.29 -16.74
C GLU A 48 -2.02 5.58 -17.28
N THR A 49 -2.88 4.57 -17.30
CA THR A 49 -4.25 4.70 -17.76
C THR A 49 -5.19 4.68 -16.57
N ARG A 50 -6.36 5.30 -16.72
CA ARG A 50 -7.44 5.22 -15.72
C ARG A 50 -7.74 3.76 -15.32
N ALA A 51 -7.88 2.87 -16.30
CA ALA A 51 -8.14 1.46 -16.06
C ALA A 51 -6.99 0.78 -15.28
N GLY A 52 -5.74 1.13 -15.57
CA GLY A 52 -4.58 0.65 -14.82
C GLY A 52 -4.59 1.11 -13.35
N HIS A 53 -4.92 2.38 -13.10
CA HIS A 53 -5.08 2.89 -11.73
C HIS A 53 -6.25 2.21 -11.00
N GLU A 54 -7.39 2.04 -11.65
CA GLU A 54 -8.55 1.33 -11.08
C GLU A 54 -8.18 -0.11 -10.67
N ALA A 55 -7.45 -0.83 -11.53
CA ALA A 55 -6.97 -2.18 -11.22
C ALA A 55 -5.97 -2.20 -10.05
N ALA A 56 -4.99 -1.29 -10.03
CA ALA A 56 -3.99 -1.20 -8.98
C ALA A 56 -4.60 -0.84 -7.61
N TYR A 57 -5.60 0.05 -7.60
CA TYR A 57 -6.34 0.42 -6.40
C TYR A 57 -7.25 -0.72 -5.92
N ALA A 58 -7.91 -1.42 -6.85
CA ALA A 58 -8.70 -2.61 -6.51
C ALA A 58 -7.84 -3.69 -5.84
N ASP A 59 -6.61 -3.91 -6.31
CA ASP A 59 -5.67 -4.83 -5.65
C ASP A 59 -5.36 -4.38 -4.22
N THR A 60 -5.17 -3.07 -4.00
CA THR A 60 -4.93 -2.51 -2.65
C THR A 60 -6.11 -2.72 -1.71
N LEU A 61 -7.33 -2.57 -2.23
CA LEU A 61 -8.55 -2.84 -1.46
C LEU A 61 -8.67 -4.34 -1.11
N ALA A 62 -8.34 -5.23 -2.05
CA ALA A 62 -8.33 -6.68 -1.82
C ALA A 62 -7.27 -7.09 -0.79
N MET A 63 -6.10 -6.46 -0.79
CA MET A 63 -5.08 -6.62 0.25
C MET A 63 -5.62 -6.21 1.62
N ALA A 64 -6.24 -5.02 1.71
CA ALA A 64 -6.85 -4.54 2.95
C ALA A 64 -7.93 -5.50 3.48
N GLN A 65 -8.79 -6.02 2.59
CA GLN A 65 -9.81 -7.01 2.94
C GLN A 65 -9.18 -8.29 3.50
N SER A 66 -8.14 -8.80 2.84
CA SER A 66 -7.41 -9.99 3.30
C SER A 66 -6.83 -9.82 4.71
N VAL A 67 -6.29 -8.65 5.02
CA VAL A 67 -5.74 -8.35 6.37
C VAL A 67 -6.85 -8.34 7.42
N ARG A 68 -7.99 -7.69 7.13
CA ARG A 68 -9.15 -7.64 8.03
C ARG A 68 -9.67 -9.05 8.34
N GLU A 69 -9.91 -9.84 7.30
CA GLU A 69 -10.50 -11.18 7.42
C GLU A 69 -9.57 -12.17 8.11
N LYS A 70 -8.26 -12.12 7.82
CA LYS A 70 -7.30 -13.12 8.34
C LYS A 70 -6.77 -12.80 9.73
N PHE A 71 -6.63 -11.51 10.07
CA PHE A 71 -5.92 -11.09 11.28
C PHE A 71 -6.76 -10.23 12.23
N GLY A 72 -7.97 -9.83 11.83
CA GLY A 72 -8.85 -9.01 12.67
C GLY A 72 -8.35 -7.58 12.92
N LEU A 73 -7.34 -7.12 12.16
CA LEU A 73 -6.82 -5.77 12.27
C LEU A 73 -7.81 -4.75 11.68
N GLY A 74 -7.92 -3.59 12.33
CA GLY A 74 -8.54 -2.41 11.74
C GLY A 74 -7.70 -1.91 10.56
N VAL A 75 -8.29 -1.72 9.39
CA VAL A 75 -7.55 -1.22 8.22
C VAL A 75 -8.27 -0.03 7.59
N ARG A 76 -7.58 1.11 7.54
CA ARG A 76 -7.93 2.29 6.75
C ARG A 76 -7.09 2.29 5.49
N VAL A 77 -7.65 2.70 4.35
CA VAL A 77 -6.94 2.65 3.05
C VAL A 77 -6.78 4.05 2.50
N VAL A 78 -5.56 4.38 2.07
CA VAL A 78 -5.25 5.61 1.34
C VAL A 78 -4.92 5.24 -0.10
N LEU A 79 -5.77 5.68 -1.03
CA LEU A 79 -5.56 5.52 -2.47
C LEU A 79 -5.11 6.84 -3.06
N GLY A 80 -4.19 6.76 -4.02
CA GLY A 80 -3.68 7.91 -4.74
C GLY A 80 -2.44 7.55 -5.55
N PRO A 81 -2.12 8.33 -6.58
CA PRO A 81 -0.92 8.12 -7.35
C PRO A 81 0.30 8.41 -6.47
N HIS A 82 1.24 7.47 -6.44
CA HIS A 82 2.44 7.62 -5.64
C HIS A 82 3.39 8.65 -6.30
N PRO A 83 3.96 9.63 -5.57
CA PRO A 83 4.85 10.63 -6.15
C PRO A 83 6.01 10.03 -6.97
N ALA A 84 6.61 8.93 -6.49
CA ALA A 84 7.66 8.22 -7.22
C ALA A 84 7.21 7.60 -8.56
N ALA A 85 5.91 7.29 -8.74
CA ALA A 85 5.39 6.85 -10.03
C ALA A 85 5.43 7.98 -11.08
N PHE A 86 5.26 9.24 -10.65
CA PHE A 86 5.39 10.40 -11.53
C PHE A 86 6.84 10.66 -11.95
N VAL A 87 7.82 10.34 -11.09
CA VAL A 87 9.24 10.49 -11.45
C VAL A 87 9.58 9.62 -12.66
N HIS A 88 9.14 8.36 -12.69
CA HIS A 88 9.37 7.48 -13.85
C HIS A 88 8.65 7.94 -15.11
N GLN A 89 7.43 8.50 -14.97
CA GLN A 89 6.72 9.09 -16.10
C GLN A 89 7.43 10.34 -16.63
N PHE A 90 7.97 11.18 -15.73
CA PHE A 90 8.72 12.37 -16.09
C PHE A 90 10.06 12.02 -16.76
N GLU A 91 10.80 11.05 -16.23
CA GLU A 91 12.04 10.54 -16.85
C GLU A 91 11.77 10.00 -18.26
N ARG A 92 10.68 9.24 -18.45
CA ARG A 92 10.31 8.74 -19.77
C ARG A 92 9.93 9.88 -20.72
N TRP A 93 9.12 10.83 -20.27
CA TRP A 93 8.74 12.01 -21.06
C TRP A 93 9.95 12.84 -21.49
N VAL A 94 10.90 13.10 -20.59
CA VAL A 94 12.15 13.81 -20.92
C VAL A 94 12.99 13.05 -21.95
N ASN A 95 13.03 11.72 -21.88
CA ASN A 95 13.81 10.90 -22.80
C ASN A 95 13.13 10.67 -24.16
N GLU A 96 11.80 10.73 -24.24
CA GLU A 96 11.02 10.45 -25.46
C GLU A 96 10.58 11.71 -26.22
N GLU A 97 10.36 12.84 -25.52
CA GLU A 97 9.86 14.11 -26.09
C GLU A 97 10.78 15.32 -25.81
N GLY A 98 12.00 15.09 -25.33
CA GLY A 98 13.01 16.15 -25.20
C GLY A 98 13.49 16.63 -26.57
N ASP A 99 13.34 17.93 -26.83
CA ASP A 99 14.07 18.66 -27.88
C ASP A 99 15.58 18.36 -27.84
#